data_AF-A0A2E8K7D3-F1
#
_entry.id   AF-A0A2E8K7D3-F1
#
_cell.length_a   1.000
_cell.length_b   1.000
_cell.length_c   1.000
_cell.angle_alpha   90.00
_cell.angle_beta   90.00
_cell.angle_gamma   90.00
#
_symmetry.space_group_name_H-M   'P 1'
#
loop_
_entity.id
_entity.type
_entity.pdbx_description
1 polymer ?
#
loop_
_entity_poly.entity_id
_entity_poly.type
_entity_poly.pdbx_seq_one_letter_code
_entity_poly.pdbx_strand_id
1 'polypeptide(L)'
;MIFTGFEIHGIYHVFGFERVADLHTTAAWVLIYLWIFGIFWHFTTGEWKQYIPTSEKLLAMSKFYLVGIMKHEEHPFRPTSGTKLNPLQKLSYLVVKVVLGPFIWISGLLYMFYNDWISWGIGGLLSLDMVALILFVGVIITVPMFALLGTAIYAVMVDRPGAYVGVLVTIIIILVFWAITWGAFWMVSSMKDKNLLQSTVVNRLDELERENKELHSRLANLADDG
;
A
#
# COMPACT_ATOMS: atom_id res chain seq x y z
N MET A 1 5.23 -14.67 -1.14
CA MET A 1 4.84 -13.28 -1.48
C MET A 1 5.55 -12.26 -0.63
N ILE A 2 5.24 -12.09 0.66
CA ILE A 2 5.90 -11.07 1.50
C ILE A 2 7.41 -11.31 1.62
N PHE A 3 7.80 -12.54 1.98
CA PHE A 3 9.21 -12.93 2.11
C PHE A 3 9.99 -12.74 0.79
N THR A 4 9.55 -13.39 -0.30
CA THR A 4 10.20 -13.21 -1.60
C THR A 4 10.15 -11.77 -2.12
N GLY A 5 9.16 -10.96 -1.70
CA GLY A 5 9.03 -9.55 -2.11
C GLY A 5 10.03 -8.64 -1.41
N PHE A 6 10.30 -8.88 -0.12
CA PHE A 6 11.31 -8.11 0.62
C PHE A 6 12.72 -8.34 0.12
N GLU A 7 13.03 -9.55 -0.31
CA GLU A 7 14.31 -9.86 -0.92
C GLU A 7 14.50 -9.19 -2.29
N ILE A 8 13.46 -9.14 -3.12
CA ILE A 8 13.48 -8.39 -4.40
C ILE A 8 13.76 -6.89 -4.18
N HIS A 9 13.24 -6.33 -3.08
CA HIS A 9 13.46 -4.93 -2.71
C HIS A 9 14.77 -4.71 -1.94
N GLY A 10 15.61 -5.75 -1.77
CA GLY A 10 16.95 -5.62 -1.19
C GLY A 10 17.00 -5.50 0.34
N ILE A 11 15.95 -5.89 1.06
CA ILE A 11 15.96 -5.84 2.54
C ILE A 11 16.94 -6.88 3.12
N TYR A 12 17.09 -8.01 2.44
CA TYR A 12 18.05 -9.07 2.74
C TYR A 12 18.35 -9.85 1.45
N HIS A 13 19.34 -10.74 1.50
CA HIS A 13 19.75 -11.56 0.37
C HIS A 13 20.02 -13.00 0.84
N VAL A 14 19.21 -13.97 0.37
CA VAL A 14 19.28 -15.38 0.78
C VAL A 14 19.42 -16.31 -0.42
N PHE A 15 18.64 -16.11 -1.49
CA PHE A 15 18.58 -17.00 -2.66
C PHE A 15 19.24 -16.39 -3.91
N GLY A 16 19.48 -15.09 -3.94
CA GLY A 16 19.94 -14.35 -5.13
C GLY A 16 18.78 -13.86 -6.01
N PHE A 17 19.01 -12.76 -6.73
CA PHE A 17 17.94 -12.00 -7.40
C PHE A 17 17.14 -12.83 -8.42
N GLU A 18 17.83 -13.56 -9.31
CA GLU A 18 17.18 -14.37 -10.34
C GLU A 18 16.27 -15.43 -9.73
N ARG A 19 16.79 -16.19 -8.75
CA ARG A 19 16.04 -17.27 -8.12
C ARG A 19 14.85 -16.75 -7.31
N VAL A 20 15.00 -15.62 -6.63
CA VAL A 20 13.91 -15.05 -5.83
C VAL A 20 12.82 -14.44 -6.72
N ALA A 21 13.19 -13.86 -7.87
CA ALA A 21 12.25 -13.33 -8.85
C ALA A 21 11.39 -14.45 -9.46
N ASP A 22 11.99 -15.59 -9.82
CA ASP A 22 11.26 -16.76 -10.31
C ASP A 22 10.29 -17.33 -9.27
N LEU A 23 10.76 -17.47 -8.02
CA LEU A 23 9.93 -17.95 -6.91
C LEU A 23 8.77 -17.00 -6.62
N HIS A 24 9.03 -15.68 -6.64
CA HIS A 24 8.00 -14.67 -6.44
C HIS A 24 6.95 -14.71 -7.56
N THR A 25 7.38 -14.82 -8.81
CA THR A 25 6.50 -14.87 -9.98
C THR A 25 5.65 -16.13 -9.99
N THR A 26 6.25 -17.29 -9.69
CA THR A 26 5.52 -18.56 -9.57
C THR A 26 4.48 -18.50 -8.46
N ALA A 27 4.85 -17.97 -7.29
CA ALA A 27 3.94 -17.80 -6.17
C ALA A 27 2.82 -16.79 -6.48
N ALA A 28 3.09 -15.75 -7.29
CA ALA A 28 2.08 -14.81 -7.77
C ALA A 28 1.03 -15.51 -8.63
N TRP A 29 1.45 -16.35 -9.58
CA TRP A 29 0.53 -17.15 -10.40
C TRP A 29 -0.33 -18.11 -9.58
N VAL A 30 0.27 -18.83 -8.62
CA VAL A 30 -0.50 -19.70 -7.70
C VAL A 30 -1.53 -18.88 -6.92
N LEU A 31 -1.14 -17.71 -6.42
CA LEU A 31 -2.06 -16.82 -5.70
C LEU A 31 -3.21 -16.34 -6.58
N ILE A 32 -2.95 -16.01 -7.86
CA ILE A 32 -3.98 -15.63 -8.84
C ILE A 32 -5.01 -16.75 -8.98
N TYR A 33 -4.56 -18.00 -9.17
CA TYR A 33 -5.47 -19.14 -9.30
C TYR A 33 -6.32 -19.36 -8.04
N LEU A 34 -5.71 -19.28 -6.86
CA LEU A 34 -6.44 -19.38 -5.59
C LEU A 34 -7.47 -18.27 -5.43
N TRP A 35 -7.15 -17.06 -5.89
CA TRP A 35 -8.06 -15.93 -5.83
C TRP A 35 -9.24 -16.06 -6.79
N ILE A 36 -9.00 -16.51 -8.02
CA ILE A 36 -10.08 -16.81 -8.98
C ILE A 36 -11.03 -17.84 -8.37
N PHE A 37 -10.50 -18.90 -7.74
CA PHE A 37 -11.31 -19.89 -7.05
C PHE A 37 -12.10 -19.30 -5.88
N GLY A 38 -11.48 -18.44 -5.06
CA GLY A 38 -12.14 -17.76 -3.95
C GLY A 38 -13.26 -16.81 -4.40
N ILE A 39 -13.05 -16.07 -5.48
CA ILE A 39 -14.09 -15.21 -6.09
C ILE A 39 -15.25 -16.07 -6.58
N PHE A 40 -14.96 -17.13 -7.34
CA PHE A 40 -15.98 -18.07 -7.80
C PHE A 40 -16.79 -18.66 -6.63
N TRP A 41 -16.12 -19.08 -5.55
CA TRP A 41 -16.77 -19.60 -4.35
C TRP A 41 -17.67 -18.55 -3.67
N HIS A 42 -17.22 -17.31 -3.56
CA HIS A 42 -18.01 -16.22 -2.99
C HIS A 42 -19.26 -15.88 -3.81
N PHE A 43 -19.19 -15.98 -5.13
CA PHE A 43 -20.35 -15.80 -6.00
C PHE A 43 -21.34 -16.96 -5.88
N THR A 44 -20.87 -18.20 -5.91
CA THR A 44 -21.71 -19.41 -5.86
C THR A 44 -22.39 -19.60 -4.49
N THR A 45 -21.72 -19.29 -3.38
CA THR A 45 -22.31 -19.39 -2.02
C THR A 45 -23.28 -18.26 -1.69
N GLY A 46 -23.26 -17.14 -2.41
CA GLY A 46 -24.15 -16.00 -2.13
C GLY A 46 -23.82 -15.21 -0.85
N GLU A 47 -22.74 -15.56 -0.14
CA GLU A 47 -22.28 -14.91 1.08
C GLU A 47 -21.97 -13.41 0.88
N TRP A 48 -21.73 -12.99 -0.37
CA TRP A 48 -21.47 -11.59 -0.70
C TRP A 48 -22.61 -10.63 -0.32
N LYS A 49 -23.86 -11.13 -0.29
CA LYS A 49 -25.06 -10.33 0.04
C LYS A 49 -25.01 -9.78 1.47
N GLN A 50 -24.24 -10.40 2.37
CA GLN A 50 -24.10 -9.97 3.75
C GLN A 50 -23.30 -8.65 3.89
N TYR A 51 -22.51 -8.30 2.88
CA TYR A 51 -21.62 -7.13 2.89
C TYR A 51 -22.26 -5.84 2.39
N ILE A 52 -23.51 -5.86 1.90
CA ILE A 52 -24.19 -4.66 1.41
C ILE A 52 -24.60 -3.77 2.61
N PRO A 53 -24.02 -2.57 2.78
CA PRO A 53 -24.41 -1.68 3.86
C PRO A 53 -25.66 -0.87 3.48
N THR A 54 -26.49 -0.56 4.46
CA THR A 54 -27.61 0.39 4.32
C THR A 54 -27.20 1.76 4.87
N SER A 55 -27.38 2.82 4.09
CA SER A 55 -26.91 4.20 4.38
C SER A 55 -27.40 4.77 5.72
N GLU A 56 -28.66 4.54 6.08
CA GLU A 56 -29.22 5.00 7.37
C GLU A 56 -28.48 4.42 8.57
N LYS A 57 -28.14 3.12 8.51
CA LYS A 57 -27.40 2.43 9.58
C LYS A 57 -25.96 2.91 9.68
N LEU A 58 -25.34 3.34 8.58
CA LEU A 58 -24.00 3.93 8.59
C LEU A 58 -24.00 5.28 9.31
N LEU A 59 -24.97 6.16 9.00
CA LEU A 59 -25.05 7.48 9.63
C LEU A 59 -25.29 7.39 11.14
N ALA A 60 -26.20 6.49 11.56
CA ALA A 60 -26.47 6.24 12.97
C ALA A 60 -25.22 5.73 13.71
N MET A 61 -24.45 4.85 13.07
CA MET A 61 -23.23 4.30 13.66
C MET A 61 -22.09 5.30 13.75
N SER A 62 -21.90 6.12 12.72
CA SER A 62 -20.90 7.19 12.75
C SER A 62 -21.20 8.20 13.86
N LYS A 63 -22.47 8.62 14.03
CA LYS A 63 -22.87 9.50 15.14
C LYS A 63 -22.61 8.87 16.50
N PHE A 64 -22.91 7.58 16.65
CA PHE A 64 -22.65 6.84 17.89
C PHE A 64 -21.15 6.82 18.24
N TYR A 65 -20.28 6.45 17.30
CA TYR A 65 -18.83 6.40 17.59
C TYR A 65 -18.20 7.78 17.76
N LEU A 66 -18.72 8.82 17.10
CA LEU A 66 -18.18 10.18 17.22
C LEU A 66 -18.59 10.88 18.52
N VAL A 67 -19.81 10.64 19.00
CA VAL A 67 -20.38 11.41 20.14
C VAL A 67 -21.09 10.51 21.15
N GLY A 68 -21.89 9.55 20.70
CA GLY A 68 -22.75 8.72 21.56
C GLY A 68 -21.98 7.83 22.54
N ILE A 69 -20.79 7.34 22.15
CA ILE A 69 -19.95 6.49 23.01
C ILE A 69 -19.48 7.23 24.27
N MET A 70 -19.16 8.52 24.15
CA MET A 70 -18.76 9.33 25.30
C MET A 70 -19.94 9.67 26.21
N LYS A 71 -21.16 9.65 25.65
CA LYS A 71 -22.41 9.88 26.38
C LYS A 71 -23.01 8.61 26.98
N HIS A 72 -22.35 7.46 26.86
CA HIS A 72 -22.86 6.16 27.30
C HIS A 72 -24.24 5.81 26.71
N GLU A 73 -24.52 6.27 25.48
CA GLU A 73 -25.76 5.95 24.77
C GLU A 73 -25.82 4.44 24.45
N GLU A 74 -27.03 3.88 24.32
CA GLU A 74 -27.18 2.47 23.91
C GLU A 74 -26.66 2.26 22.49
N HIS A 75 -25.93 1.16 22.28
CA HIS A 75 -25.36 0.81 20.98
C HIS A 75 -26.50 0.56 19.96
N PRO A 76 -26.59 1.34 18.86
CA PRO A 76 -27.77 1.35 17.98
C PRO A 76 -27.90 0.10 17.10
N PHE A 77 -26.91 -0.80 17.13
CA PHE A 77 -26.93 -2.07 16.41
C PHE A 77 -26.84 -3.25 17.37
N ARG A 78 -27.83 -4.15 17.35
CA ARG A 78 -27.78 -5.44 18.05
C ARG A 78 -27.45 -6.55 17.04
N PRO A 79 -26.38 -7.34 17.25
CA PRO A 79 -26.04 -8.43 16.36
C PRO A 79 -27.16 -9.48 16.36
N THR A 80 -27.58 -9.93 15.17
CA THR A 80 -28.53 -11.05 14.98
C THR A 80 -27.86 -12.17 14.20
N SER A 81 -28.42 -13.39 14.22
CA SER A 81 -27.83 -14.55 13.54
C SER A 81 -27.58 -14.33 12.04
N GLY A 82 -28.40 -13.48 11.38
CA GLY A 82 -28.29 -13.11 9.97
C GLY A 82 -27.43 -11.88 9.66
N THR A 83 -27.06 -11.07 10.67
CA THR A 83 -26.15 -9.91 10.48
C THR A 83 -25.18 -9.79 11.64
N LYS A 84 -24.07 -10.53 11.55
CA LYS A 84 -23.00 -10.55 12.57
C LYS A 84 -22.09 -9.33 12.54
N LEU A 85 -21.97 -8.65 11.40
CA LEU A 85 -21.06 -7.51 11.21
C LEU A 85 -21.76 -6.17 11.45
N ASN A 86 -21.08 -5.27 12.16
CA ASN A 86 -21.48 -3.88 12.33
C ASN A 86 -21.53 -3.15 10.96
N PRO A 87 -22.52 -2.29 10.68
CA PRO A 87 -22.59 -1.48 9.46
C PRO A 87 -21.27 -0.79 9.07
N LEU A 88 -20.53 -0.21 10.01
CA LEU A 88 -19.22 0.41 9.75
C LEU A 88 -18.18 -0.62 9.34
N GLN A 89 -18.14 -1.78 10.00
CA GLN A 89 -17.27 -2.89 9.61
C GLN A 89 -17.62 -3.39 8.21
N LYS A 90 -18.91 -3.52 7.87
CA LYS A 90 -19.35 -3.91 6.52
C LYS A 90 -18.85 -2.94 5.45
N LEU A 91 -18.93 -1.63 5.71
CA LEU A 91 -18.39 -0.61 4.81
C LEU A 91 -16.87 -0.73 4.67
N SER A 92 -16.13 -0.89 5.77
CA SER A 92 -14.68 -1.11 5.71
C SER A 92 -14.32 -2.36 4.91
N TYR A 93 -15.03 -3.48 5.12
CA TYR A 93 -14.85 -4.70 4.34
C TYR A 93 -15.15 -4.49 2.86
N LEU A 94 -16.20 -3.73 2.53
CA LEU A 94 -16.56 -3.41 1.16
C LEU A 94 -15.47 -2.58 0.49
N VAL A 95 -14.97 -1.53 1.15
CA VAL A 95 -13.88 -0.69 0.62
C VAL A 95 -12.62 -1.52 0.41
N VAL A 96 -12.23 -2.35 1.37
CA VAL A 96 -11.06 -3.22 1.22
C VAL A 96 -11.24 -4.20 0.06
N LYS A 97 -12.41 -4.85 -0.07
CA LYS A 97 -12.66 -5.83 -1.12
C LYS A 97 -12.81 -5.23 -2.52
N VAL A 98 -13.42 -4.05 -2.65
CA VAL A 98 -13.80 -3.46 -3.95
C VAL A 98 -12.81 -2.40 -4.42
N VAL A 99 -12.09 -1.76 -3.51
CA VAL A 99 -11.08 -0.74 -3.86
C VAL A 99 -9.68 -1.30 -3.66
N LEU A 100 -9.34 -1.65 -2.42
CA LEU A 100 -7.95 -2.01 -2.08
C LEU A 100 -7.51 -3.31 -2.76
N GLY A 101 -8.37 -4.33 -2.76
CA GLY A 101 -8.10 -5.62 -3.41
C GLY A 101 -7.80 -5.48 -4.90
N PRO A 102 -8.73 -4.93 -5.72
CA PRO A 102 -8.50 -4.69 -7.13
C PRO A 102 -7.29 -3.80 -7.39
N PHE A 103 -7.06 -2.78 -6.55
CA PHE A 103 -5.90 -1.90 -6.68
C PHE A 103 -4.56 -2.64 -6.50
N ILE A 104 -4.45 -3.51 -5.50
CA ILE A 104 -3.26 -4.37 -5.29
C ILE A 104 -3.10 -5.35 -6.46
N TRP A 105 -4.19 -5.93 -6.96
CA TRP A 105 -4.14 -6.86 -8.09
C TRP A 105 -3.72 -6.19 -9.39
N ILE A 106 -4.30 -5.03 -9.71
CA ILE A 106 -3.96 -4.27 -10.92
C ILE A 106 -2.50 -3.82 -10.87
N SER A 107 -2.05 -3.30 -9.73
CA SER A 107 -0.64 -2.90 -9.57
C SER A 107 0.32 -4.10 -9.65
N GLY A 108 -0.04 -5.24 -9.07
CA GLY A 108 0.72 -6.50 -9.19
C GLY A 108 0.82 -7.02 -10.62
N LEU A 109 -0.29 -7.02 -11.36
CA LEU A 109 -0.31 -7.42 -12.76
C LEU A 109 0.48 -6.45 -13.64
N LEU A 110 0.31 -5.14 -13.44
CA LEU A 110 1.07 -4.12 -14.16
C LEU A 110 2.58 -4.31 -13.93
N TYR A 111 3.01 -4.57 -12.70
CA TYR A 111 4.42 -4.85 -12.39
C TYR A 111 4.92 -6.11 -13.10
N MET A 112 4.13 -7.19 -13.11
CA MET A 112 4.50 -8.46 -13.76
C MET A 112 4.63 -8.33 -15.28
N PHE A 113 3.80 -7.51 -15.93
CA PHE A 113 3.79 -7.30 -17.37
C PHE A 113 4.55 -6.03 -17.80
N TYR A 114 5.50 -5.55 -16.99
CA TYR A 114 6.26 -4.34 -17.31
C TYR A 114 6.90 -4.37 -18.71
N ASN A 115 7.43 -5.52 -19.13
CA ASN A 115 8.07 -5.68 -20.45
C ASN A 115 7.08 -5.46 -21.62
N ASP A 116 5.79 -5.67 -21.40
CA ASP A 116 4.76 -5.54 -22.43
C ASP A 116 4.18 -4.13 -22.52
N TRP A 117 4.48 -3.23 -21.57
CA TRP A 117 3.91 -1.88 -21.52
C TRP A 117 4.16 -1.06 -22.77
N ILE A 118 5.34 -1.23 -23.39
CA ILE A 118 5.69 -0.56 -24.64
C ILE A 118 4.74 -1.01 -25.75
N SER A 119 4.47 -2.31 -25.84
CA SER A 119 3.57 -2.89 -26.83
C SER A 119 2.10 -2.46 -26.62
N TRP A 120 1.71 -2.21 -25.37
CA TRP A 120 0.37 -1.71 -25.01
C TRP A 120 0.22 -0.20 -25.19
N GLY A 121 1.28 0.51 -25.59
CA GLY A 121 1.27 1.97 -25.76
C GLY A 121 1.22 2.76 -24.44
N ILE A 122 1.47 2.10 -23.31
CA ILE A 122 1.52 2.75 -21.97
C ILE A 122 2.95 2.98 -21.48
N GLY A 123 3.95 2.54 -22.25
CA GLY A 123 5.36 2.79 -21.97
C GLY A 123 5.64 4.29 -21.83
N GLY A 124 6.14 4.70 -20.66
CA GLY A 124 6.43 6.11 -20.35
C GLY A 124 5.28 6.90 -19.73
N LEU A 125 4.03 6.40 -19.75
CA LEU A 125 2.92 7.01 -19.01
C LEU A 125 2.99 6.71 -17.50
N LEU A 126 3.53 5.54 -17.16
CA LEU A 126 3.70 5.06 -15.80
C LEU A 126 5.19 4.78 -15.57
N SER A 127 5.68 5.08 -14.37
CA SER A 127 7.03 4.69 -13.95
C SER A 127 6.98 3.35 -13.21
N LEU A 128 7.92 2.46 -13.53
CA LEU A 128 8.04 1.16 -12.86
C LEU A 128 8.18 1.33 -11.34
N ASP A 129 9.03 2.28 -10.92
CA ASP A 129 9.26 2.60 -9.51
C ASP A 129 7.97 3.01 -8.78
N MET A 130 7.11 3.82 -9.42
CA MET A 130 5.83 4.18 -8.79
C MET A 130 4.90 2.98 -8.65
N VAL A 131 4.79 2.14 -9.68
CA VAL A 131 3.92 0.95 -9.63
C VAL A 131 4.43 -0.03 -8.57
N ALA A 132 5.74 -0.26 -8.50
CA ALA A 132 6.37 -1.10 -7.49
C ALA A 132 6.12 -0.56 -6.07
N LEU A 133 6.28 0.76 -5.87
CA LEU A 133 6.04 1.41 -4.58
C LEU A 133 4.57 1.30 -4.15
N ILE A 134 3.64 1.54 -5.09
CA ILE A 134 2.20 1.42 -4.85
C ILE A 134 1.84 -0.01 -4.40
N LEU A 135 2.35 -1.01 -5.13
CA LEU A 135 2.15 -2.42 -4.81
C LEU A 135 2.72 -2.74 -3.42
N PHE A 136 3.95 -2.32 -3.15
CA PHE A 136 4.63 -2.55 -1.88
C PHE A 136 3.87 -1.95 -0.69
N VAL A 137 3.48 -0.67 -0.79
CA VAL A 137 2.71 0.02 0.25
C VAL A 137 1.35 -0.63 0.44
N GLY A 138 0.65 -0.98 -0.64
CA GLY A 138 -0.61 -1.69 -0.59
C GLY A 138 -0.51 -3.01 0.18
N VAL A 139 0.51 -3.81 -0.09
CA VAL A 139 0.77 -5.06 0.63
C VAL A 139 1.11 -4.80 2.10
N ILE A 140 1.99 -3.84 2.39
CA ILE A 140 2.39 -3.53 3.77
C ILE A 140 1.21 -3.09 4.64
N ILE A 141 0.30 -2.27 4.11
CA ILE A 141 -0.88 -1.80 4.85
C ILE A 141 -1.79 -2.98 5.24
N THR A 142 -1.79 -4.08 4.47
CA THR A 142 -2.59 -5.27 4.80
C THR A 142 -1.99 -6.12 5.92
N VAL A 143 -0.68 -6.06 6.17
CA VAL A 143 0.01 -6.89 7.19
C VAL A 143 -0.58 -6.68 8.61
N PRO A 144 -0.79 -5.43 9.09
CA PRO A 144 -1.53 -5.16 10.31
C PRO A 144 -2.90 -5.83 10.43
N MET A 145 -3.68 -5.84 9.35
CA MET A 145 -5.03 -6.43 9.38
C MET A 145 -4.96 -7.93 9.64
N PHE A 146 -3.99 -8.62 9.04
CA PHE A 146 -3.78 -10.06 9.28
C PHE A 146 -3.26 -10.34 10.70
N ALA A 147 -2.40 -9.48 11.24
CA ALA A 147 -1.95 -9.60 12.63
C ALA A 147 -3.10 -9.43 13.63
N LEU A 148 -3.99 -8.45 13.43
CA LEU A 148 -5.20 -8.27 14.24
C LEU A 148 -6.14 -9.46 14.14
N LEU A 149 -6.33 -10.00 12.94
CA LEU A 149 -7.12 -11.21 12.72
C LEU A 149 -6.55 -12.41 13.48
N GLY A 150 -5.22 -12.59 13.43
CA GLY A 150 -4.53 -13.64 14.19
C GLY A 150 -4.76 -13.52 15.70
N THR A 151 -4.67 -12.31 16.26
CA THR A 151 -5.00 -12.10 17.68
C THR A 151 -6.47 -12.27 18.00
N ALA A 152 -7.38 -11.90 17.11
CA ALA A 152 -8.81 -12.11 17.31
C ALA A 152 -9.13 -13.61 17.34
N ILE A 153 -8.53 -14.39 16.45
CA ILE A 153 -8.64 -15.86 16.45
C ILE A 153 -8.06 -16.44 17.74
N TYR A 154 -6.86 -16.00 18.16
CA TYR A 154 -6.25 -16.42 19.42
C TYR A 154 -7.15 -16.10 20.63
N ALA A 155 -7.74 -14.90 20.67
CA ALA A 155 -8.64 -14.48 21.74
C ALA A 155 -9.92 -15.32 21.80
N VAL A 156 -10.47 -15.72 20.66
CA VAL A 156 -11.64 -16.63 20.58
C VAL A 156 -11.27 -18.06 20.99
N MET A 157 -10.08 -18.52 20.62
CA MET A 157 -9.59 -19.86 20.96
C MET A 157 -9.19 -19.98 22.43
N VAL A 158 -8.75 -18.88 23.04
CA VAL A 158 -8.26 -18.81 24.42
C VAL A 158 -9.20 -17.93 25.21
N ASP A 159 -10.31 -18.54 25.66
CA ASP A 159 -11.37 -17.92 26.46
C ASP A 159 -10.89 -17.65 27.91
N ARG A 160 -9.79 -16.89 28.05
CA ARG A 160 -9.15 -16.55 29.33
C ARG A 160 -9.17 -15.04 29.57
N PRO A 161 -9.24 -14.61 30.85
CA PRO A 161 -9.29 -13.20 31.26
C PRO A 161 -7.98 -12.41 31.01
N GLY A 162 -7.20 -12.73 29.98
CA GLY A 162 -6.00 -11.99 29.55
C GLY A 162 -5.89 -11.83 28.03
N ALA A 163 -6.86 -12.33 27.24
CA ALA A 163 -6.83 -12.24 25.78
C ALA A 163 -6.77 -10.80 25.26
N TYR A 164 -7.37 -9.85 25.99
CA TYR A 164 -7.32 -8.42 25.67
C TYR A 164 -5.91 -7.84 25.74
N VAL A 165 -5.02 -8.37 26.59
CA VAL A 165 -3.61 -7.94 26.66
C VAL A 165 -2.87 -8.34 25.38
N GLY A 166 -3.11 -9.55 24.87
CA GLY A 166 -2.54 -10.01 23.60
C GLY A 166 -2.97 -9.15 22.42
N VAL A 167 -4.26 -8.79 22.36
CA VAL A 167 -4.79 -7.87 21.33
C VAL A 167 -4.13 -6.49 21.45
N LEU A 168 -3.98 -5.95 22.66
CA LEU A 168 -3.40 -4.64 22.89
C LEU A 168 -1.90 -4.57 22.52
N VAL A 169 -1.14 -5.61 22.87
CA VAL A 169 0.28 -5.74 22.45
C VAL A 169 0.40 -5.81 20.92
N THR A 170 -0.49 -6.55 20.26
CA THR A 170 -0.49 -6.62 18.79
C THR A 170 -0.86 -5.30 18.14
N ILE A 171 -1.80 -4.54 18.70
CA ILE A 171 -2.10 -3.18 18.24
C ILE A 171 -0.87 -2.29 18.36
N ILE A 172 -0.13 -2.36 19.46
CA ILE A 172 1.11 -1.57 19.66
C ILE A 172 2.18 -1.96 18.64
N ILE A 173 2.43 -3.26 18.43
CA ILE A 173 3.40 -3.75 17.44
C ILE A 173 3.04 -3.26 16.03
N ILE A 174 1.75 -3.29 15.70
CA ILE A 174 1.23 -2.79 14.43
C ILE A 174 1.50 -1.30 14.26
N LEU A 175 1.21 -0.49 15.28
CA LEU A 175 1.41 0.95 15.23
C LEU A 175 2.88 1.31 15.08
N VAL A 176 3.78 0.58 15.76
CA VAL A 176 5.23 0.72 15.62
C VAL A 176 5.68 0.34 14.20
N PHE A 177 5.19 -0.78 13.67
CA PHE A 177 5.50 -1.21 12.31
C PHE A 177 5.00 -0.21 11.25
N TRP A 178 3.81 0.37 11.47
CA TRP A 178 3.26 1.43 10.63
C TRP A 178 4.10 2.71 10.70
N ALA A 179 4.54 3.12 11.89
CA ALA A 179 5.41 4.28 12.06
C ALA A 179 6.76 4.10 11.33
N ILE A 180 7.36 2.91 11.41
CA ILE A 180 8.59 2.56 10.68
C ILE A 180 8.35 2.62 9.17
N THR A 181 7.24 2.05 8.69
CA THR A 181 6.88 2.06 7.26
C THR A 181 6.73 3.49 6.75
N TRP A 182 6.02 4.35 7.48
CA TRP A 182 5.86 5.75 7.12
C TRP A 182 7.17 6.54 7.19
N GLY A 183 8.03 6.26 8.17
CA GLY A 183 9.36 6.83 8.26
C GLY A 183 10.26 6.45 7.07
N ALA A 184 10.21 5.19 6.65
CA ALA A 184 10.92 4.70 5.46
C ALA A 184 10.40 5.35 4.18
N PHE A 185 9.07 5.46 4.01
CA PHE A 185 8.46 6.14 2.88
C PHE A 185 8.87 7.61 2.79
N TRP A 186 8.82 8.35 3.91
CA TRP A 186 9.24 9.75 3.98
C TRP A 186 10.72 9.92 3.65
N MET A 187 11.57 8.99 4.10
CA MET A 187 12.99 9.00 3.79
C MET A 187 13.25 8.78 2.30
N VAL A 188 12.58 7.80 1.68
CA VAL A 188 12.72 7.52 0.24
C VAL A 188 12.19 8.68 -0.61
N SER A 189 11.04 9.27 -0.25
CA SER A 189 10.54 10.44 -0.97
C SER A 189 11.47 11.64 -0.81
N SER A 190 12.02 11.86 0.39
CA SER A 190 12.98 12.93 0.66
C SER A 190 14.29 12.75 -0.12
N MET A 191 14.78 11.52 -0.28
CA MET A 191 15.96 11.24 -1.11
C MET A 191 15.71 11.55 -2.59
N LYS A 192 14.52 11.25 -3.11
CA LYS A 192 14.13 11.58 -4.49
C LYS A 192 14.13 13.09 -4.73
N ASP A 193 13.58 13.86 -3.79
CA ASP A 193 13.58 15.33 -3.86
C ASP A 193 14.99 15.93 -3.78
N LYS A 194 15.86 15.39 -2.91
CA LYS A 194 17.25 15.82 -2.82
C LYS A 194 18.02 15.58 -4.13
N ASN A 195 17.83 14.43 -4.76
CA ASN A 195 18.47 14.11 -6.03
C ASN A 195 17.97 15.03 -7.17
N LEU A 196 16.67 15.33 -7.22
CA LEU A 196 16.08 16.27 -8.18
C LEU A 196 16.60 17.71 -7.99
N LEU A 197 16.70 18.15 -6.73
CA LEU A 197 17.28 19.46 -6.40
C LEU A 197 18.75 19.53 -6.81
N GLN A 198 19.53 18.49 -6.50
CA GLN A 198 20.95 18.44 -6.83
C GLN A 198 21.18 18.43 -8.34
N SER A 199 20.42 17.66 -9.11
CA SER A 199 20.53 17.67 -10.58
C SER A 199 20.15 19.03 -11.17
N THR A 200 19.13 19.69 -10.62
CA THR A 200 18.70 21.02 -11.08
C THR A 200 19.75 22.09 -10.80
N VAL A 201 20.37 22.05 -9.61
CA VAL A 201 21.44 22.98 -9.22
C VAL A 201 22.69 22.77 -10.08
N VAL A 202 23.11 21.51 -10.30
CA VAL A 202 24.27 21.20 -11.15
C VAL A 202 24.04 21.68 -12.58
N ASN A 203 22.88 21.38 -13.17
CA ASN A 203 22.56 21.84 -14.52
C ASN A 203 22.57 23.38 -14.63
N ARG A 204 22.10 24.08 -13.59
CA ARG A 204 22.10 25.55 -13.56
C ARG A 204 23.51 26.14 -13.43
N LEU A 205 24.40 25.49 -12.69
CA LEU A 205 25.79 25.90 -12.57
C LEU A 205 26.53 25.73 -13.90
N ASP A 206 26.33 24.61 -14.59
CA ASP A 206 26.94 24.36 -15.90
C ASP A 206 26.46 25.39 -16.95
N GLU A 207 25.19 25.77 -16.89
CA GLU A 207 24.61 26.82 -17.75
C GLU A 207 25.29 28.18 -17.50
N LEU A 208 25.40 28.59 -16.22
CA LEU A 208 26.05 29.84 -15.84
C LEU A 208 27.55 29.86 -16.18
N GLU A 209 28.25 28.72 -16.07
CA GLU A 209 29.66 28.65 -16.43
C GLU A 209 29.86 28.79 -17.95
N ARG A 210 28.96 28.24 -18.77
CA ARG A 210 28.98 28.45 -20.23
C ARG A 210 28.71 29.90 -20.59
N GLU A 211 27.69 30.52 -20.00
CA GLU A 211 27.34 31.91 -20.26
C GLU A 211 28.48 32.87 -19.87
N ASN A 212 29.15 32.59 -18.75
CA ASN A 212 30.31 33.35 -18.29
C ASN A 212 31.51 33.22 -19.24
N LYS A 213 31.84 31.99 -19.69
CA LYS A 213 32.89 31.76 -20.71
C LYS A 213 32.58 32.50 -22.02
N GLU A 214 31.33 32.50 -22.45
CA GLU A 214 30.91 33.20 -23.66
C GLU A 214 31.08 34.72 -23.50
N LEU A 215 30.64 35.30 -22.38
CA LEU A 215 30.84 36.72 -22.08
C LEU A 215 32.32 37.10 -22.06
N HIS A 216 33.18 36.28 -21.43
CA HIS A 216 34.63 36.52 -21.45
C HIS A 216 35.21 36.50 -22.86
N SER A 217 34.77 35.58 -23.73
CA SER A 217 35.21 35.55 -25.12
C SER A 217 34.74 36.76 -25.92
N ARG A 218 33.50 37.23 -25.68
CA ARG A 218 32.97 38.45 -26.31
C ARG A 218 33.73 39.69 -25.86
N LEU A 219 34.05 39.80 -24.57
CA LEU A 219 34.84 40.89 -24.03
C LEU A 219 36.27 40.89 -24.59
N ALA A 220 36.89 39.72 -24.75
CA ALA A 220 38.22 39.60 -25.34
C ALA A 220 38.23 40.07 -26.81
N ASN A 221 37.24 39.67 -27.61
CA ASN A 221 37.13 40.12 -29.00
C ASN A 221 36.89 41.63 -29.11
N LEU A 222 36.02 42.19 -28.25
CA LEU A 222 35.76 43.64 -28.22
C LEU A 222 36.99 44.47 -27.80
N ALA A 223 37.90 43.89 -27.02
CA ALA A 223 39.15 44.54 -26.61
C ALA A 223 40.24 44.49 -27.70
N ASP A 224 40.15 43.57 -28.65
CA ASP A 224 41.09 43.42 -29.78
C ASP A 224 40.67 44.29 -30.99
N ASP A 225 39.37 44.63 -31.08
CA ASP A 225 38.77 45.46 -32.15
C ASP A 225 38.86 47.00 -31.90
N GLY A 226 39.38 47.45 -30.76
CA GLY A 226 39.43 48.88 -30.35
C GLY A 226 40.84 49.42 -30.16
#